data_AF-A0A4Q0Z272-F1
#
_entry.id   AF-A0A4Q0Z272-F1
#
_cell.length_a   1.000
_cell.length_b   1.000
_cell.length_c   1.000
_cell.angle_alpha   90.00
_cell.angle_beta   90.00
_cell.angle_gamma   90.00
#
_symmetry.space_group_name_H-M   'P 1'
#
loop_
_entity.id
_entity.type
_entity.pdbx_description
1 polymer ?
#
loop_
_entity_poly.entity_id
_entity_poly.type
_entity_poly.pdbx_seq_one_letter_code
_entity_poly.pdbx_strand_id
1 'polypeptide(L)'
;MSIMKAPENTPVWVDESRCKACDVCVSVCPAGVLAMRQEPHSTLGAMVEIIEKDSCIGCMDCELSCPDFAIYVADKKEFKFAKLTDEARQRGEAIKKNNYRKL
;
A
#
# COMPACT_ATOMS: atom_id res chain seq x y z
N MET A 1 13.41 -19.23 3.00
CA MET A 1 12.59 -18.02 2.87
C MET A 1 11.77 -18.20 1.61
N SER A 2 10.45 -18.33 1.73
CA SER A 2 9.59 -18.42 0.54
C SER A 2 9.74 -17.12 -0.22
N ILE A 3 10.39 -17.20 -1.38
CA ILE A 3 10.55 -16.08 -2.29
C ILE A 3 9.16 -15.86 -2.89
N MET A 4 8.35 -15.02 -2.26
CA MET A 4 7.17 -14.49 -2.93
C MET A 4 7.67 -13.76 -4.16
N LYS A 5 7.37 -14.33 -5.33
CA LYS A 5 7.77 -13.78 -6.61
C LYS A 5 7.07 -12.43 -6.75
N ALA A 6 7.85 -11.36 -6.91
CA ALA A 6 7.32 -10.03 -7.18
C ALA A 6 6.40 -10.10 -8.41
N PRO A 7 5.17 -9.56 -8.36
CA PRO A 7 4.33 -9.46 -9.53
C PRO A 7 4.98 -8.54 -10.58
N GLU A 8 4.90 -8.91 -11.86
CA GLU A 8 5.51 -8.12 -12.93
C GLU A 8 4.91 -6.70 -12.99
N ASN A 9 5.77 -5.70 -13.19
CA ASN A 9 5.40 -4.28 -13.33
C ASN A 9 4.51 -3.75 -12.20
N THR A 10 4.73 -4.22 -10.97
CA THR A 10 3.92 -3.83 -9.81
C THR A 10 4.80 -3.13 -8.79
N PRO A 11 4.66 -1.80 -8.59
CA PRO A 11 5.53 -1.05 -7.69
C PRO A 11 5.35 -1.41 -6.22
N VAL A 12 4.16 -1.89 -5.85
CA VAL A 12 3.80 -2.28 -4.49
C VAL A 12 2.72 -3.35 -4.54
N TRP A 13 2.87 -4.41 -3.74
CA TRP A 13 1.90 -5.49 -3.63
C TRP A 13 1.75 -5.98 -2.19
N VAL A 14 0.65 -6.65 -1.91
CA VAL A 14 0.30 -7.13 -0.58
C VAL A 14 0.07 -8.64 -0.63
N ASP A 15 0.64 -9.34 0.33
CA ASP A 15 0.27 -10.71 0.66
C ASP A 15 -0.94 -10.69 1.59
N GLU A 16 -2.11 -10.95 1.00
CA GLU A 16 -3.39 -10.98 1.71
C GLU A 16 -3.43 -12.07 2.80
N SER A 17 -2.62 -13.14 2.71
CA SER A 17 -2.58 -14.19 3.72
C SER A 17 -1.93 -13.75 5.04
N ARG A 18 -1.05 -12.74 4.97
CA ARG A 18 -0.37 -12.15 6.14
C ARG A 18 -0.95 -10.82 6.57
N CYS A 19 -1.70 -10.14 5.71
CA CYS A 19 -2.33 -8.87 6.08
C CYS A 19 -3.30 -9.04 7.26
N LYS A 20 -3.11 -8.24 8.31
CA LYS A 20 -4.02 -8.18 9.48
C LYS A 20 -4.92 -6.96 9.49
N ALA A 21 -4.95 -6.19 8.40
CA ALA A 21 -5.80 -5.01 8.23
C ALA A 21 -5.64 -3.94 9.31
N CYS A 22 -4.41 -3.71 9.77
CA CYS A 22 -4.08 -2.75 10.82
C CYS A 22 -3.95 -1.28 10.36
N ASP A 23 -4.25 -0.97 9.09
CA ASP A 23 -4.20 0.36 8.44
C ASP A 23 -2.89 1.17 8.46
N VAL A 24 -1.86 0.72 9.19
CA VAL A 24 -0.55 1.40 9.31
C VAL A 24 0.06 1.76 7.95
N CYS A 25 0.03 0.85 6.99
CA CYS A 25 0.57 1.10 5.64
C CYS A 25 -0.14 2.24 4.91
N VAL A 26 -1.44 2.42 5.13
CA VAL A 26 -2.25 3.51 4.55
C VAL A 26 -1.94 4.83 5.25
N SER A 27 -1.76 4.81 6.57
CA SER A 27 -1.49 6.02 7.36
C SER A 27 -0.13 6.65 7.02
N VAL A 28 0.87 5.85 6.66
CA VAL A 28 2.20 6.33 6.28
C VAL A 28 2.34 6.69 4.80
N CYS A 29 1.46 6.22 3.91
CA CYS A 29 1.59 6.48 2.47
C CYS A 29 1.40 7.99 2.17
N PRO A 30 2.41 8.70 1.62
CA PRO A 30 2.27 10.11 1.29
C PRO A 30 1.54 10.34 -0.04
N ALA A 31 1.64 9.39 -0.98
CA ALA A 31 1.07 9.51 -2.33
C ALA A 31 -0.39 8.99 -2.43
N GLY A 32 -0.95 8.46 -1.34
CA GLY A 32 -2.31 7.93 -1.30
C GLY A 32 -2.55 6.76 -2.25
N VAL A 33 -1.58 5.85 -2.36
CA VAL A 33 -1.63 4.66 -3.24
C VAL A 33 -2.43 3.52 -2.63
N LEU A 34 -2.51 3.48 -1.30
CA LEU A 34 -3.12 2.42 -0.52
C LEU A 34 -4.39 2.93 0.15
N ALA A 35 -5.40 2.08 0.27
CA ALA A 35 -6.62 2.35 1.02
C ALA A 35 -7.15 1.05 1.65
N MET A 36 -8.05 1.17 2.62
CA MET A 36 -8.71 0.02 3.27
C MET A 36 -10.03 -0.30 2.57
N ARG A 37 -10.15 -1.52 2.05
CA ARG A 37 -11.40 -2.10 1.53
C ARG A 37 -12.09 -2.96 2.58
N GLN A 38 -13.38 -3.18 2.40
CA GLN A 38 -14.11 -4.18 3.18
C GLN A 38 -13.74 -5.58 2.68
N GLU A 39 -13.47 -6.49 3.61
CA GLU A 39 -13.18 -7.90 3.31
C GLU A 39 -13.82 -8.77 4.40
N PRO A 40 -15.08 -9.21 4.22
CA PRO A 40 -15.81 -9.97 5.22
C PRO A 40 -15.13 -11.28 5.63
N HIS A 41 -14.27 -11.84 4.79
CA HIS A 41 -13.57 -13.09 5.04
C HIS A 41 -12.26 -12.92 5.83
N SER A 42 -11.79 -11.68 6.05
CA SER A 42 -10.62 -11.43 6.87
C SER A 42 -11.01 -11.37 8.36
N THR A 43 -10.03 -11.58 9.24
CA THR A 43 -10.23 -11.57 10.70
C THR A 43 -10.85 -10.26 11.22
N LEU A 44 -10.56 -9.12 10.56
CA LEU A 44 -11.06 -7.79 10.97
C LEU A 44 -12.13 -7.23 10.03
N GLY A 45 -12.64 -8.01 9.07
CA GLY A 45 -13.66 -7.53 8.13
C GLY A 45 -13.15 -6.49 7.13
N ALA A 46 -11.84 -6.28 7.04
CA ALA A 46 -11.18 -5.30 6.20
C ALA A 46 -9.87 -5.83 5.63
N MET A 47 -9.37 -5.19 4.57
CA MET A 47 -8.05 -5.48 4.02
C MET A 47 -7.50 -4.24 3.33
N VAL A 48 -6.18 -4.15 3.19
CA VAL A 48 -5.57 -3.10 2.36
C VAL A 48 -5.77 -3.43 0.88
N GLU A 49 -5.96 -2.39 0.08
CA GLU A 49 -6.08 -2.42 -1.38
C GLU A 49 -5.12 -1.38 -1.96
N ILE A 50 -4.50 -1.72 -3.10
CA ILE A 50 -3.72 -0.77 -3.89
C ILE A 50 -4.66 -0.12 -4.89
N ILE A 51 -5.03 1.14 -4.63
CA ILE A 51 -5.99 1.87 -5.47
C ILE A 51 -5.33 2.58 -6.65
N GLU A 52 -4.07 2.99 -6.49
CA GLU A 52 -3.39 3.90 -7.43
C GLU A 52 -1.90 3.58 -7.57
N LYS A 53 -1.61 2.37 -8.07
CA LYS A 53 -0.25 1.82 -8.14
C LYS A 53 0.73 2.73 -8.90
N ASP A 54 0.29 3.41 -9.95
CA ASP A 54 1.14 4.21 -10.84
C ASP A 54 1.66 5.49 -10.15
N SER A 55 1.05 5.88 -9.04
CA SER A 55 1.51 7.00 -8.21
C SER A 55 2.48 6.58 -7.10
N CYS A 56 2.87 5.31 -7.04
CA CYS A 56 3.85 4.86 -6.07
C CYS A 56 5.21 5.51 -6.31
N ILE A 57 5.74 6.12 -5.26
CA ILE A 57 7.03 6.82 -5.27
C ILE A 57 8.20 5.96 -4.77
N GLY A 58 7.92 4.71 -4.35
CA GLY A 58 8.96 3.78 -3.89
C GLY A 58 9.70 4.24 -2.63
N CYS A 59 9.01 4.92 -1.70
CA CYS A 59 9.61 5.39 -0.44
C CYS A 59 9.82 4.27 0.60
N MET A 60 9.17 3.11 0.42
CA MET A 60 9.28 1.92 1.29
C MET A 60 8.70 2.06 2.70
N ASP A 61 8.16 3.22 3.10
CA ASP A 61 7.60 3.42 4.44
C ASP A 61 6.51 2.40 4.80
N CYS A 62 5.67 2.03 3.83
CA CYS A 62 4.61 1.06 4.03
C CYS A 62 5.15 -0.36 4.31
N GLU A 63 6.23 -0.77 3.64
CA GLU A 63 6.90 -2.05 3.85
C GLU A 63 7.63 -2.09 5.19
N LEU A 64 8.38 -1.04 5.51
CA LEU A 64 9.13 -0.93 6.76
C LEU A 64 8.24 -0.82 8.00
N SER A 65 7.06 -0.20 7.86
CA SER A 65 6.12 -0.01 8.97
C SER A 65 5.16 -1.20 9.16
N CYS A 66 5.17 -2.19 8.26
CA CYS A 66 4.24 -3.32 8.35
C CYS A 66 4.73 -4.32 9.41
N PRO A 67 3.99 -4.52 10.53
CA PRO A 67 4.42 -5.42 11.60
C PRO A 67 4.45 -6.90 11.18
N ASP A 68 3.61 -7.26 10.20
CA ASP A 68 3.49 -8.64 9.68
C ASP A 68 4.27 -8.87 8.38
N PHE A 69 5.02 -7.85 7.91
CA PHE A 69 5.75 -7.87 6.64
C PHE A 69 4.87 -8.24 5.43
N ALA A 70 3.57 -7.89 5.47
CA ALA A 70 2.57 -8.28 4.49
C ALA A 70 2.60 -7.46 3.20
N ILE A 71 3.28 -6.31 3.18
CA ILE A 71 3.37 -5.42 2.02
C ILE A 71 4.81 -5.30 1.56
N TYR A 72 4.99 -5.19 0.25
CA TYR A 72 6.28 -5.19 -0.41
C TYR A 72 6.34 -4.09 -1.47
N VAL A 73 7.52 -3.48 -1.61
CA VAL A 73 7.80 -2.48 -2.65
C VAL A 73 8.86 -3.04 -3.61
N ALA A 74 8.69 -2.78 -4.91
CA ALA A 74 9.63 -3.24 -5.92
C ALA A 74 11.04 -2.60 -5.73
N ASP A 75 12.09 -3.26 -6.22
CA ASP A 75 13.41 -2.65 -6.24
C ASP A 75 13.49 -1.53 -7.29
N LYS A 76 14.21 -0.45 -6.98
CA LYS A 76 14.44 0.68 -7.92
C LYS A 76 15.18 0.28 -9.20
N LYS A 77 15.86 -0.86 -9.20
CA LYS A 77 16.48 -1.47 -10.39
C LYS A 77 15.47 -2.14 -11.31
N GLU A 78 14.36 -2.62 -10.74
CA GLU A 78 13.34 -3.42 -11.45
C GLU A 78 12.13 -2.57 -11.86
N PHE A 79 11.84 -1.49 -11.13
CA PHE A 79 10.69 -0.61 -11.39
C PHE A 79 11.05 0.88 -11.38
N LYS A 80 10.41 1.64 -12.29
CA LYS A 80 10.53 3.11 -12.34
C LYS A 80 9.39 3.77 -11.58
N PHE A 81 9.69 4.36 -10.44
CA PHE A 81 8.70 5.01 -9.58
C PHE A 81 8.29 6.40 -10.08
N ALA A 82 7.10 6.82 -9.68
CA ALA A 82 6.60 8.17 -9.87
C ALA A 82 7.30 9.17 -8.94
N LYS A 83 7.11 10.46 -9.24
CA LYS A 83 7.46 11.54 -8.31
C LYS A 83 6.24 11.90 -7.47
N LEU A 84 6.47 12.37 -6.24
CA LEU A 84 5.40 12.89 -5.42
C LEU A 84 4.89 14.20 -6.04
N THR A 85 3.65 14.21 -6.52
CA THR A 85 2.96 15.41 -7.00
C THR A 85 2.03 15.95 -5.92
N ASP A 86 1.59 17.20 -6.08
CA ASP A 86 0.65 17.81 -5.14
C ASP A 86 -0.70 17.09 -5.12
N GLU A 87 -1.16 16.56 -6.26
CA GLU A 87 -2.39 15.77 -6.36
C GLU A 87 -2.27 14.46 -5.59
N ALA A 88 -1.13 13.77 -5.71
CA ALA A 88 -0.87 12.54 -4.97
C ALA A 88 -0.83 12.78 -3.46
N ARG A 89 -0.25 13.90 -3.02
CA ARG A 89 -0.25 14.30 -1.61
C ARG A 89 -1.65 14.60 -1.09
N GLN A 90 -2.44 15.36 -1.85
CA GLN A 90 -3.82 15.67 -1.50
C GLN A 90 -4.68 14.40 -1.40
N ARG A 91 -4.49 13.44 -2.32
CA ARG A 91 -5.15 12.13 -2.24
C ARG A 91 -4.76 11.37 -0.98
N GLY A 92 -3.47 11.33 -0.65
CA GLY A 92 -2.98 10.71 0.59
C GLY A 92 -3.61 11.33 1.84
N GLU A 93 -3.70 12.66 1.90
CA GLU A 93 -4.37 13.38 2.99
C GLU A 93 -5.87 13.11 3.04
N ALA A 94 -6.55 13.05 1.89
CA ALA A 94 -7.98 12.78 1.81
C ALA A 94 -8.33 11.37 2.28
N ILE A 95 -7.54 10.35 1.92
CA ILE A 95 -7.71 8.97 2.42
C ILE A 95 -7.53 8.91 3.95
N LYS A 96 -6.51 9.59 4.49
CA LYS A 96 -6.28 9.65 5.94
C LYS A 96 -7.44 10.33 6.67
N LYS A 97 -8.02 11.39 6.10
CA LYS A 97 -9.21 12.06 6.65
C LYS A 97 -10.47 11.20 6.55
N ASN A 98 -10.54 10.28 5.58
CA ASN A 98 -11.66 9.36 5.37
C ASN A 98 -11.50 8.03 6.14
N ASN A 99 -10.90 8.06 7.34
CA ASN A 99 -10.62 6.85 8.14
C ASN A 99 -9.94 5.73 7.33
N TYR A 100 -8.98 6.11 6.49
CA TYR A 100 -8.20 5.21 5.63
C TYR A 100 -9.00 4.48 4.54
N ARG A 101 -10.26 4.85 4.31
CA ARG A 101 -11.10 4.25 3.27
C ARG A 101 -10.84 4.86 1.91
N LYS A 102 -11.12 4.06 0.87
CA LYS A 102 -11.13 4.53 -0.52
C LYS A 102 -12.13 5.69 -0.64
N LEU A 103 -11.72 6.72 -1.38
CA LEU A 103 -12.55 7.88 -1.73
C LEU A 103 -13.53 7.52 -2.85
#